data_AF-A0A2V6B1C6-F1
#
_entry.id   AF-A0A2V6B1C6-F1
#
_cell.length_a   1.000
_cell.length_b   1.000
_cell.length_c   1.000
_cell.angle_alpha   90.00
_cell.angle_beta   90.00
_cell.angle_gamma   90.00
#
_symmetry.space_group_name_H-M   'P 1'
#
loop_
_entity.id
_entity.type
_entity.pdbx_description
1 polymer ?
#
loop_
_entity_poly.entity_id
_entity_poly.type
_entity_poly.pdbx_seq_one_letter_code
_entity_poly.pdbx_strand_id
1 'polypeptide(L)'
;MPRGPTTDRIISQLVGAGTSVGENYVEADDSVWKKEFLKCIGTCKKEACETKHFLRMAVRAVPGLKSEARKLWIGSQGIAPDLFKGLENRQKQMTKHKTRKRSACTIILASSFEFPSSFVIRHWSSATRYSSLFL
;
A
#
# COMPACT_ATOMS: atom_id res chain seq x y z
N MET A 1 -15.73 21.37 -20.29
CA MET A 1 -14.62 22.36 -20.29
C MET A 1 -14.40 22.86 -21.71
N PRO A 2 -14.21 24.17 -21.93
CA PRO A 2 -13.79 24.71 -23.23
C PRO A 2 -12.38 24.21 -23.59
N ARG A 3 -12.18 23.86 -24.87
CA ARG A 3 -10.89 23.42 -25.43
C ARG A 3 -10.03 24.63 -25.77
N GLY A 4 -8.73 24.54 -25.52
CA GLY A 4 -7.80 25.64 -25.67
C GLY A 4 -6.40 25.28 -25.13
N PRO A 5 -5.36 26.06 -25.48
CA PRO A 5 -3.97 25.65 -25.22
C PRO A 5 -3.67 25.35 -23.74
N THR A 6 -4.28 26.08 -22.81
CA THR A 6 -4.13 25.86 -21.36
C THR A 6 -4.98 24.68 -20.85
N THR A 7 -6.21 24.53 -21.35
CA THR A 7 -7.15 23.51 -20.87
C THR A 7 -6.92 22.15 -21.49
N ASP A 8 -6.43 22.08 -22.73
CA ASP A 8 -6.22 20.83 -23.46
C ASP A 8 -5.19 19.94 -22.77
N ARG A 9 -4.09 20.53 -22.28
CA ARG A 9 -3.07 19.82 -21.51
C ARG A 9 -3.59 19.32 -20.17
N ILE A 10 -4.42 20.11 -19.48
CA ILE A 10 -5.04 19.71 -18.21
C ILE A 10 -6.02 18.57 -18.45
N ILE A 11 -6.82 18.64 -19.52
CA ILE A 11 -7.80 17.60 -19.85
C ILE A 11 -7.09 16.27 -20.15
N SER A 12 -6.04 16.28 -20.98
CA SER A 12 -5.32 15.04 -21.31
C SER A 12 -4.67 14.40 -20.08
N GLN A 13 -4.06 15.20 -19.21
CA GLN A 13 -3.44 14.70 -17.98
C GLN A 13 -4.47 14.22 -16.96
N LEU A 14 -5.58 14.94 -16.79
CA LEU A 14 -6.67 14.57 -15.89
C LEU A 14 -7.32 13.24 -16.32
N VAL A 15 -7.61 13.09 -17.61
CA VAL A 15 -8.21 11.87 -18.15
C VAL A 15 -7.23 10.70 -18.00
N GLY A 16 -5.96 10.89 -18.38
CA GLY A 16 -4.95 9.83 -18.27
C GLY A 16 -4.73 9.35 -16.84
N ALA A 17 -4.55 10.27 -15.88
CA ALA A 17 -4.42 9.91 -14.47
C ALA A 17 -5.70 9.23 -13.95
N GLY A 18 -6.88 9.76 -14.31
CA GLY A 18 -8.17 9.21 -13.91
C GLY A 18 -8.40 7.77 -14.42
N THR A 19 -8.03 7.48 -15.66
CA THR A 19 -8.12 6.12 -16.22
C THR A 19 -7.08 5.17 -15.60
N SER A 20 -5.86 5.67 -15.35
CA SER A 20 -4.77 4.89 -14.73
C SER A 20 -5.14 4.41 -13.31
N VAL A 21 -5.91 5.20 -12.55
CA VAL A 21 -6.46 4.77 -11.24
C VAL A 21 -7.27 3.49 -11.36
N GLY A 22 -8.19 3.44 -12.33
CA GLY A 22 -9.09 2.29 -12.53
C GLY A 22 -8.35 1.05 -13.02
N GLU A 23 -7.44 1.23 -13.98
CA GLU A 23 -6.59 0.15 -14.51
C GLU A 23 -5.76 -0.51 -13.41
N ASN A 24 -5.01 0.28 -12.64
CA ASN A 24 -4.18 -0.24 -11.54
C ASN A 24 -5.01 -0.87 -10.41
N TYR A 25 -6.26 -0.43 -10.23
CA TYR A 25 -7.16 -1.04 -9.24
C TYR A 25 -7.58 -2.44 -9.66
N VAL A 26 -7.96 -2.62 -10.93
CA VAL A 26 -8.31 -3.93 -11.49
C VAL A 26 -7.10 -4.87 -11.44
N GLU A 27 -5.92 -4.39 -11.85
CA GLU A 27 -4.67 -5.17 -11.78
C GLU A 27 -4.32 -5.60 -10.35
N ALA A 28 -4.58 -4.73 -9.36
CA ALA A 28 -4.42 -5.11 -7.96
C ALA A 28 -5.44 -6.17 -7.53
N ASP A 29 -6.68 -6.11 -8.02
CA ASP A 29 -7.69 -7.11 -7.67
C ASP A 29 -7.33 -8.51 -8.20
N ASP A 30 -6.76 -8.56 -9.41
CA ASP A 30 -6.31 -9.78 -10.08
C ASP A 30 -4.92 -10.28 -9.61
N SER A 31 -4.19 -9.47 -8.84
CA SER A 31 -2.85 -9.83 -8.40
C SER A 31 -2.83 -11.04 -7.46
N VAL A 32 -2.00 -12.02 -7.80
CA VAL A 32 -1.83 -13.26 -7.02
C VAL A 32 -0.81 -13.06 -5.88
N TRP A 33 0.16 -12.18 -6.08
CA TRP A 33 1.27 -11.99 -5.17
C TRP A 33 1.17 -10.68 -4.39
N LYS A 34 1.45 -10.74 -3.08
CA LYS A 34 1.41 -9.55 -2.21
C LYS A 34 2.30 -8.40 -2.69
N LYS A 35 3.48 -8.69 -3.22
CA LYS A 35 4.40 -7.64 -3.68
C LYS A 35 3.83 -6.88 -4.88
N GLU A 36 3.19 -7.60 -5.79
CA GLU A 36 2.53 -7.06 -6.98
C GLU A 36 1.31 -6.24 -6.59
N PHE A 37 0.43 -6.79 -5.74
CA PHE A 37 -0.69 -6.07 -5.16
C PHE A 37 -0.28 -4.70 -4.59
N LEU A 38 0.77 -4.68 -3.77
CA LEU A 38 1.24 -3.44 -3.14
C LEU A 38 1.81 -2.44 -4.14
N LYS A 39 2.44 -2.92 -5.20
CA LYS A 39 2.95 -2.08 -6.28
C LYS A 39 1.77 -1.42 -7.01
N CYS A 40 0.79 -2.19 -7.46
CA CYS A 40 -0.39 -1.69 -8.20
C CYS A 40 -1.23 -0.73 -7.34
N ILE A 41 -1.49 -1.06 -6.07
CA ILE A 41 -2.18 -0.13 -5.15
C ILE A 41 -1.35 1.13 -4.87
N GLY A 42 -0.03 1.00 -4.80
CA GLY A 42 0.87 2.15 -4.69
C GLY A 42 0.75 3.10 -5.89
N THR A 43 0.71 2.55 -7.11
CA THR A 43 0.49 3.31 -8.34
C THR A 43 -0.90 3.94 -8.36
N CYS A 44 -1.96 3.17 -8.10
CA CYS A 44 -3.33 3.65 -8.02
C CYS A 44 -3.48 4.87 -7.07
N LYS A 45 -2.82 4.85 -5.90
CA LYS A 45 -2.80 5.98 -4.96
C LYS A 45 -2.09 7.22 -5.52
N LYS A 46 -0.99 7.04 -6.25
CA LYS A 46 -0.26 8.15 -6.89
C LYS A 46 -1.13 8.81 -7.96
N GLU A 47 -1.73 8.01 -8.82
CA GLU A 47 -2.60 8.45 -9.92
C GLU A 47 -3.86 9.17 -9.40
N ALA A 48 -4.42 8.70 -8.28
CA ALA A 48 -5.56 9.37 -7.64
C ALA A 48 -5.19 10.75 -7.10
N CYS A 49 -3.98 10.88 -6.53
CA CYS A 49 -3.44 12.18 -6.10
C CYS A 49 -3.18 13.13 -7.28
N GLU A 50 -2.67 12.62 -8.40
CA GLU A 50 -2.47 13.40 -9.62
C GLU A 50 -3.80 13.85 -10.23
N THR A 51 -4.79 12.95 -10.32
CA THR A 51 -6.15 13.28 -10.75
C THR A 51 -6.74 14.42 -9.92
N LYS A 52 -6.57 14.36 -8.59
CA LYS A 52 -7.01 15.40 -7.65
C LYS A 52 -6.29 16.73 -7.89
N HIS A 53 -4.99 16.69 -8.21
CA HIS A 53 -4.20 17.86 -8.54
C HIS A 53 -4.69 18.51 -9.85
N PHE A 54 -4.85 17.74 -10.91
CA PHE A 54 -5.33 18.26 -12.20
C PHE A 54 -6.77 18.76 -12.14
N LEU A 55 -7.63 18.15 -11.32
CA LEU A 55 -8.98 18.66 -11.09
C LEU A 55 -8.97 20.04 -10.43
N ARG A 56 -8.05 20.28 -9.48
CA ARG A 56 -7.84 21.62 -8.87
C ARG A 56 -7.30 22.62 -9.88
N MET A 57 -6.41 22.20 -10.78
CA MET A 57 -5.93 23.05 -11.88
C MET A 57 -7.05 23.40 -12.86
N ALA A 58 -7.90 22.43 -13.21
CA ALA A 58 -9.04 22.64 -14.10
C ALA A 58 -10.00 23.71 -13.57
N VAL A 59 -10.30 23.68 -12.26
CA VAL A 59 -11.14 24.71 -11.61
C VAL A 59 -10.49 26.09 -11.62
N ARG A 60 -9.16 26.16 -11.49
CA ARG A 60 -8.42 27.44 -11.60
C ARG A 60 -8.41 27.97 -13.03
N ALA A 61 -8.26 27.10 -14.01
CA ALA A 61 -8.25 27.46 -15.43
C ALA A 61 -9.65 27.90 -15.91
N VAL A 62 -10.71 27.29 -15.39
CA VAL A 62 -12.10 27.62 -15.75
C VAL A 62 -12.95 27.77 -14.48
N PRO A 63 -13.02 28.97 -13.90
CA PRO A 63 -13.77 29.22 -12.65
C PRO A 63 -15.25 28.86 -12.74
N GLY A 64 -15.85 28.93 -13.93
CA GLY A 64 -17.25 28.56 -14.18
C GLY A 64 -17.57 27.08 -13.90
N LEU A 65 -16.59 26.17 -13.92
CA LEU A 65 -16.78 24.75 -13.62
C LEU A 65 -16.71 24.41 -12.12
N LYS A 66 -16.54 25.40 -11.24
CA LYS A 66 -16.31 25.18 -9.80
C LYS A 66 -17.44 24.40 -9.12
N SER A 67 -18.69 24.62 -9.51
CA SER A 67 -19.86 23.93 -8.95
C SER A 67 -19.89 22.45 -9.33
N GLU A 68 -19.63 22.13 -10.60
CA GLU A 68 -19.57 20.76 -11.12
C GLU A 68 -18.37 19.99 -10.55
N ALA A 69 -17.18 20.61 -10.56
CA ALA A 69 -15.98 20.01 -10.00
C ALA A 69 -16.12 19.72 -8.50
N ARG A 70 -16.89 20.53 -7.76
CA ARG A 70 -17.21 20.26 -6.35
C ARG A 70 -18.07 19.02 -6.17
N LYS A 71 -19.08 18.79 -7.04
CA LYS A 71 -19.90 17.58 -6.99
C LYS A 71 -19.03 16.34 -7.20
N LEU A 72 -18.16 16.38 -8.21
CA LEU A 72 -17.20 15.30 -8.49
C LEU A 72 -16.22 15.09 -7.34
N TRP A 73 -15.72 16.18 -6.75
CA TRP A 73 -14.81 16.11 -5.60
C TRP A 73 -15.46 15.41 -4.39
N ILE A 74 -16.68 15.81 -4.03
CA ILE A 74 -17.40 15.24 -2.89
C ILE A 74 -17.68 13.76 -3.14
N GLY A 75 -18.17 13.40 -4.34
CA GLY A 75 -18.39 12.00 -4.72
C GLY A 75 -17.11 11.17 -4.65
N SER A 76 -16.00 11.69 -5.16
CA SER A 76 -14.70 11.00 -5.12
C SER A 76 -14.12 10.85 -3.71
N GLN A 77 -14.39 11.81 -2.81
CA GLN A 77 -13.90 11.79 -1.44
C GLN A 77 -14.55 10.71 -0.58
N GLY A 78 -15.80 10.33 -0.86
CA GLY A 78 -16.48 9.25 -0.13
C GLY A 78 -16.02 7.85 -0.56
N ILE A 79 -15.84 7.64 -1.87
CA ILE A 79 -15.54 6.33 -2.44
C ILE A 79 -14.08 5.92 -2.17
N ALA A 80 -13.14 6.86 -2.28
CA ALA A 80 -11.72 6.59 -2.11
C ALA A 80 -11.35 5.95 -0.75
N PRO A 81 -11.72 6.51 0.42
CA PRO A 81 -11.32 5.96 1.71
C PRO A 81 -11.91 4.57 1.99
N ASP A 82 -13.17 4.32 1.60
CA ASP A 82 -13.80 3.01 1.80
C ASP A 82 -13.14 1.93 0.93
N LEU A 83 -12.83 2.25 -0.33
CA LEU A 83 -12.09 1.38 -1.22
C LEU A 83 -10.69 1.06 -0.68
N PHE A 84 -9.96 2.08 -0.24
CA PHE A 84 -8.60 1.90 0.31
C PHE A 84 -8.62 1.13 1.63
N LYS A 85 -9.64 1.30 2.48
CA LYS A 85 -9.81 0.53 3.72
C LYS A 85 -10.06 -0.95 3.43
N GLY A 86 -10.85 -1.26 2.40
CA GLY A 86 -11.03 -2.63 1.91
C GLY A 86 -9.71 -3.28 1.47
N LEU A 87 -8.88 -2.52 0.76
CA LEU A 87 -7.57 -2.98 0.28
C LEU A 87 -6.55 -3.19 1.42
N GLU A 88 -6.55 -2.33 2.43
CA GLU A 88 -5.74 -2.52 3.64
C GLU A 88 -6.12 -3.80 4.40
N ASN A 89 -7.40 -4.15 4.41
CA ASN A 89 -7.86 -5.43 4.98
C ASN A 89 -7.35 -6.62 4.15
N ARG A 90 -7.39 -6.54 2.82
CA ARG A 90 -6.83 -7.58 1.93
C ARG A 90 -5.33 -7.76 2.15
N GLN A 91 -4.58 -6.67 2.34
CA GLN A 91 -3.15 -6.71 2.67
C GLN A 91 -2.86 -7.49 3.98
N LYS A 92 -3.70 -7.32 5.00
CA LYS A 92 -3.61 -8.06 6.28
C LYS A 92 -3.96 -9.53 6.14
N GLN A 93 -4.84 -9.90 5.20
CA GLN A 93 -5.15 -11.31 4.92
C GLN A 93 -3.97 -12.02 4.25
N MET A 94 -3.32 -11.37 3.28
CA MET A 94 -2.14 -11.94 2.60
C MET A 94 -0.95 -12.19 3.55
N THR A 95 -0.80 -11.41 4.64
CA THR A 95 0.26 -11.66 5.64
C THR A 95 -0.06 -12.83 6.57
N LYS A 96 -1.33 -12.99 6.96
CA LYS A 96 -1.75 -14.09 7.86
C LYS A 96 -1.50 -15.47 7.26
N HIS A 97 -1.61 -15.61 5.93
CA HIS A 97 -1.43 -16.90 5.26
C HIS A 97 0.03 -17.43 5.31
N LYS A 98 1.03 -16.56 5.50
CA LYS A 98 2.45 -16.94 5.61
C LYS A 98 2.81 -17.46 7.00
N THR A 99 2.12 -17.02 8.05
CA THR A 99 2.41 -17.41 9.44
C THR A 99 1.85 -18.80 9.78
N ARG A 100 0.81 -19.27 9.07
CA ARG A 100 0.22 -20.60 9.32
C ARG A 100 1.08 -21.77 8.82
N LYS A 101 2.00 -21.55 7.86
CA LYS A 101 2.89 -22.60 7.32
C LYS A 101 4.23 -22.77 8.04
N ARG A 102 4.60 -21.87 8.96
CA ARG A 102 5.80 -22.05 9.82
C ARG A 102 5.50 -22.77 11.14
N SER A 103 4.24 -22.76 11.59
CA SER A 103 3.86 -23.42 12.85
C SER A 103 3.61 -24.93 12.74
N ALA A 104 3.76 -25.53 11.56
CA ALA A 104 3.61 -26.98 11.37
C ALA A 104 4.94 -27.73 11.19
N CYS A 105 6.06 -27.03 10.98
CA CYS A 105 7.37 -27.68 10.74
C CYS A 105 8.35 -27.54 11.92
N THR A 106 7.91 -27.01 13.07
CA THR A 106 8.74 -26.93 14.30
C THR A 106 8.39 -28.03 15.32
N ILE A 107 7.37 -28.86 15.05
CA ILE A 107 6.90 -29.87 16.02
C ILE A 107 7.43 -31.29 15.75
N ILE A 108 8.04 -31.56 14.60
CA ILE A 108 8.60 -32.89 14.29
C ILE A 108 10.13 -32.83 14.21
N LEU A 109 10.78 -32.52 15.32
CA LEU A 109 12.21 -32.86 15.51
C LEU A 109 12.61 -32.98 16.99
N ALA A 110 11.69 -33.45 17.85
CA ALA A 110 11.96 -33.63 19.27
C ALA A 110 11.58 -35.03 19.79
N SER A 111 11.54 -36.03 18.92
CA SER A 111 11.18 -37.40 19.30
C SER A 111 12.15 -38.43 18.72
N SER A 112 13.44 -38.28 18.99
CA SER A 112 14.46 -39.34 18.87
C SER A 112 15.81 -38.80 19.35
N PHE A 113 16.05 -38.80 20.65
CA PHE A 113 17.36 -39.15 21.24
C PHE A 113 17.26 -39.06 22.77
N GLU A 114 17.01 -40.20 23.41
CA GLU A 114 17.36 -40.43 24.79
C GLU A 114 18.89 -40.56 24.88
N PHE A 115 19.55 -39.69 25.63
CA PHE A 115 20.84 -40.01 26.27
C PHE A 115 20.88 -39.38 27.67
N PRO A 116 21.23 -40.14 28.72
CA PRO A 116 21.05 -39.70 30.09
C PRO A 116 22.26 -38.92 30.66
N SER A 117 21.91 -38.03 31.59
CA SER A 117 22.67 -37.56 32.75
C SER A 117 23.95 -36.70 32.55
N SER A 118 23.94 -35.60 33.30
CA SER A 118 25.06 -34.73 33.70
C SER A 118 25.57 -33.70 32.68
N PHE A 119 24.95 -32.52 32.64
CA PHE A 119 25.73 -31.27 32.55
C PHE A 119 24.94 -30.02 32.99
N VAL A 120 25.25 -29.60 34.22
CA VAL A 120 25.22 -28.27 34.85
C VAL A 120 24.44 -27.10 34.20
N ILE A 121 23.46 -26.59 34.94
CA ILE A 121 22.90 -25.22 34.84
C ILE A 121 23.84 -24.23 35.56
N ARG A 122 24.20 -23.12 34.90
CA ARG A 122 24.59 -21.76 35.42
C ARG A 122 25.22 -21.00 34.23
N HIS A 123 24.95 -19.74 33.89
CA HIS A 123 24.22 -18.64 34.49
C HIS A 123 23.93 -17.63 33.36
N TRP A 124 22.73 -17.06 33.33
CA TRP A 124 22.40 -15.88 32.52
C TRP A 124 22.83 -14.66 33.34
N SER A 125 23.71 -13.81 32.82
CA SER A 125 23.95 -12.48 33.40
C SER A 125 24.05 -11.43 32.31
N SER A 126 23.22 -10.41 32.49
CA SER A 126 23.00 -9.24 31.66
C SER A 126 24.19 -8.26 31.64
N ALA A 127 24.11 -7.37 30.65
CA ALA A 127 24.51 -5.94 30.70
C ALA A 127 25.95 -5.54 30.35
N THR A 128 26.04 -4.83 29.21
CA THR A 128 26.74 -3.56 28.96
C THR A 128 28.26 -3.47 29.16
N ARG A 129 28.98 -3.14 28.07
CA ARG A 129 29.75 -1.88 27.97
C ARG A 129 30.28 -1.59 26.56
N TYR A 130 30.43 -0.29 26.32
CA TYR A 130 30.77 0.47 25.12
C TYR A 130 31.99 -0.03 24.32
N SER A 131 31.90 0.07 22.99
CA SER A 131 33.02 0.05 22.04
C SER A 131 33.07 1.38 21.29
N SER A 132 34.20 2.10 21.41
CA SER A 132 34.96 2.69 20.30
C SER A 132 35.95 3.73 20.83
N LEU A 133 37.22 3.33 20.97
CA LEU A 133 38.36 4.25 20.94
C LEU A 133 38.78 4.37 19.48
N PHE A 134 38.61 5.57 18.93
CA PHE A 134 39.30 6.03 17.73
C PHE A 134 40.78 6.25 18.10
N LEU A 135 41.67 5.58 17.38
CA LEU A 135 43.03 6.02 17.04
C LEU A 135 43.24 5.70 15.57
#